data_AF-A0AAU0VM64-F1
#
_entry.id   AF-A0AAU0VM64-F1
#
_cell.length_a   1.000
_cell.length_b   1.000
_cell.length_c   1.000
_cell.angle_alpha   90.00
_cell.angle_beta   90.00
_cell.angle_gamma   90.00
#
_symmetry.space_group_name_H-M   'P 1'
#
loop_
_entity.id
_entity.type
_entity.pdbx_description
1 polymer ?
#
loop_
_entity_poly.entity_id
_entity_poly.type
_entity_poly.pdbx_seq_one_letter_code
_entity_poly.pdbx_strand_id
1 'polypeptide(L)'
;MTESLPARRRRLPWSRRTRLGVDLAFAIPLFLLEIAWVVLDAIYGAGLEVWAAQGDQARIDAAHLAFMDRLQVLRIVVVVLIVLAAAFRARWTAIAHLLIALLLGGVLAAEQHDWERSHSTPGCVRYSANC
;
A
#
# COMPACT_ATOMS: atom_id res chain seq x y z
N MET A 1 39.77 -47.10 -17.02
CA MET A 1 39.95 -45.64 -17.20
C MET A 1 38.62 -45.07 -17.66
N THR A 2 37.85 -44.48 -16.75
CA THR A 2 36.58 -43.82 -17.06
C THR A 2 36.81 -42.32 -16.96
N GLU A 3 36.85 -41.65 -18.11
CA GLU A 3 36.92 -40.19 -18.18
C GLU A 3 35.64 -39.57 -17.63
N SER A 4 35.74 -38.90 -16.49
CA SER A 4 34.66 -38.10 -15.94
C SER A 4 34.58 -36.76 -16.68
N LEU A 5 33.58 -36.60 -17.56
CA LEU A 5 33.28 -35.33 -18.21
C LEU A 5 32.96 -34.24 -17.16
N PRO A 6 33.51 -33.02 -17.27
CA PRO A 6 33.24 -31.97 -16.32
C PRO A 6 31.76 -31.56 -16.41
N ALA A 7 31.05 -31.65 -15.28
CA ALA A 7 29.68 -31.18 -15.17
C ALA A 7 29.59 -29.73 -15.63
N ARG A 8 28.91 -29.51 -16.76
CA ARG A 8 28.60 -28.19 -17.31
C ARG A 8 27.76 -27.43 -16.27
N ARG A 9 28.41 -26.65 -15.40
CA ARG A 9 27.75 -25.69 -14.52
C ARG A 9 26.94 -24.73 -15.39
N ARG A 10 25.66 -25.05 -15.60
CA ARG A 10 24.66 -24.12 -16.12
C ARG A 10 24.53 -23.01 -15.09
N ARG A 11 25.40 -22.00 -15.17
CA ARG A 11 25.19 -20.74 -14.48
C ARG A 11 23.95 -20.15 -15.13
N LEU A 12 22.79 -20.35 -14.51
CA LEU A 12 21.59 -19.58 -14.84
C LEU A 12 21.99 -18.10 -14.79
N PRO A 13 21.61 -17.27 -15.78
CA PRO A 13 21.98 -15.85 -15.84
C PRO A 13 21.47 -15.04 -14.64
N TRP A 14 20.58 -15.64 -13.83
CA TRP A 14 19.90 -15.07 -12.67
C TRP A 14 20.66 -15.26 -11.34
N SER A 15 21.95 -15.61 -11.40
CA SER A 15 22.80 -15.84 -10.22
C SER A 15 23.42 -14.56 -9.63
N ARG A 16 23.17 -13.37 -10.18
CA ARG A 16 23.64 -12.11 -9.60
C ARG A 16 22.64 -11.61 -8.56
N ARG A 17 22.88 -11.98 -7.30
CA ARG A 17 22.27 -11.32 -6.14
C ARG A 17 22.61 -9.83 -6.23
N THR A 18 21.61 -8.95 -6.21
CA THR A 18 21.81 -7.49 -6.16
C THR A 18 22.72 -7.15 -4.98
N ARG A 19 23.72 -6.30 -5.19
CA ARG A 19 24.63 -5.89 -4.12
C ARG A 19 23.81 -5.18 -3.05
N LEU A 20 23.99 -5.58 -1.79
CA LEU A 20 23.21 -5.09 -0.65
C LEU A 20 23.17 -3.56 -0.56
N GLY A 21 24.28 -2.88 -0.90
CA GLY A 21 24.32 -1.41 -0.92
C GLY A 21 23.45 -0.77 -2.01
N VAL A 22 23.29 -1.41 -3.18
CA VAL A 22 22.41 -0.92 -4.24
C VAL A 22 20.94 -1.15 -3.86
N ASP A 23 20.63 -2.30 -3.26
CA ASP A 23 19.28 -2.61 -2.75
C ASP A 23 18.85 -1.56 -1.70
N LEU A 24 19.72 -1.23 -0.74
CA LEU A 24 19.44 -0.21 0.28
C LEU A 24 19.32 1.22 -0.30
N ALA A 25 20.19 1.57 -1.25
CA ALA A 25 20.20 2.89 -1.87
C ALA A 25 18.91 3.17 -2.68
N PHE A 26 18.22 2.13 -3.15
CA PHE A 26 16.89 2.29 -3.75
C PHE A 26 15.77 2.15 -2.71
N ALA A 27 15.88 1.23 -1.75
CA ALA A 27 14.85 1.00 -0.74
C ALA A 27 14.54 2.24 0.09
N ILE A 28 15.58 2.91 0.62
CA ILE A 28 15.42 4.05 1.52
C ILE A 28 14.71 5.23 0.83
N PRO A 29 15.17 5.74 -0.32
CA PRO A 29 14.50 6.87 -0.95
C PRO A 29 13.11 6.51 -1.50
N LEU A 30 12.88 5.30 -2.01
CA LEU A 30 11.52 4.91 -2.41
C LEU A 30 10.57 4.89 -1.21
N PHE A 31 11.01 4.28 -0.10
CA PHE A 31 10.22 4.21 1.12
C PHE A 31 9.88 5.62 1.65
N LEU A 32 10.87 6.53 1.67
CA LEU A 32 10.65 7.91 2.09
C LEU A 32 9.75 8.67 1.12
N LEU A 33 9.91 8.46 -0.19
CA LEU A 33 9.06 9.08 -1.22
C LEU A 33 7.60 8.63 -1.10
N GLU A 34 7.36 7.34 -0.87
CA GLU A 34 6.02 6.79 -0.66
C GLU A 34 5.37 7.38 0.59
N ILE A 35 6.09 7.43 1.72
CA ILE A 35 5.58 8.05 2.95
C ILE A 35 5.28 9.54 2.73
N ALA A 36 6.22 10.27 2.13
CA ALA A 36 6.05 11.69 1.87
C ALA A 36 4.81 11.95 0.99
N TRP A 37 4.61 11.14 -0.05
CA TRP A 37 3.44 11.25 -0.91
C TRP A 37 2.13 11.03 -0.15
N VAL A 38 2.03 9.97 0.66
CA VAL A 38 0.84 9.66 1.46
C VAL A 38 0.51 10.80 2.42
N VAL A 39 1.52 11.29 3.13
CA VAL A 39 1.35 12.38 4.11
C VAL A 39 0.91 13.66 3.43
N LEU A 40 1.51 14.00 2.27
CA LEU A 40 1.13 15.18 1.51
C LEU A 40 -0.31 15.07 0.97
N ASP A 41 -0.71 13.92 0.43
CA ASP A 41 -2.08 13.72 -0.06
C ASP A 41 -3.11 13.80 1.07
N ALA A 42 -2.81 13.24 2.24
CA ALA A 42 -3.70 13.33 3.40
C ALA A 42 -3.86 14.78 3.90
N ILE A 43 -2.75 15.50 4.07
CA ILE A 43 -2.77 16.87 4.63
C ILE A 43 -3.33 17.87 3.62
N TYR A 44 -2.87 17.81 2.37
CA TYR A 44 -3.19 18.83 1.37
C TYR A 44 -4.31 18.40 0.43
N GLY A 45 -4.36 17.14 0.00
CA GLY A 45 -5.44 16.66 -0.87
C GLY A 45 -6.75 16.57 -0.11
N ALA A 46 -6.84 15.58 0.78
CA ALA A 46 -8.05 15.35 1.58
C ALA A 46 -8.37 16.53 2.51
N GLY A 47 -7.35 17.11 3.16
CA GLY A 47 -7.53 18.23 4.08
C GLY A 47 -8.14 19.48 3.41
N LEU A 48 -7.72 19.83 2.19
CA LEU A 48 -8.30 20.98 1.48
C LEU A 48 -9.73 20.69 1.00
N GLU A 49 -10.02 19.48 0.55
CA GLU A 49 -11.37 19.09 0.12
C GLU A 49 -12.37 19.14 1.29
N VAL A 50 -11.97 18.67 2.48
CA VAL A 50 -12.78 18.75 3.70
C VAL A 50 -12.96 20.21 4.15
N TRP A 51 -11.91 21.03 4.12
CA TRP A 51 -12.03 22.47 4.40
C TRP A 51 -12.96 23.18 3.42
N ALA A 52 -12.89 22.84 2.13
CA ALA A 52 -13.73 23.42 1.08
C ALA A 52 -15.19 22.96 1.15
N ALA A 53 -15.47 21.84 1.82
CA ALA A 53 -16.82 21.36 2.05
C ALA A 53 -17.60 22.21 3.06
N GLN A 54 -16.94 23.06 3.87
CA GLN A 54 -17.57 23.99 4.84
C GLN A 54 -18.62 23.34 5.77
N GLY A 55 -18.48 22.05 6.07
CA GLY A 55 -19.43 21.31 6.91
C GLY A 55 -20.62 20.67 6.16
N ASP A 56 -20.66 20.73 4.83
CA ASP A 56 -21.58 19.92 4.02
C ASP A 56 -21.16 18.45 4.07
N GLN A 57 -21.91 17.67 4.84
CA GLN A 57 -21.63 16.25 5.08
C GLN A 57 -21.52 15.45 3.79
N ALA A 58 -22.37 15.72 2.79
CA ALA A 58 -22.35 14.98 1.52
C ALA A 58 -21.06 15.23 0.72
N ARG A 59 -20.47 16.43 0.83
CA ARG A 59 -19.19 16.76 0.21
C ARG A 59 -18.00 16.23 1.00
N ILE A 60 -18.10 16.18 2.33
CA ILE A 60 -17.08 15.54 3.19
C ILE A 60 -17.00 14.04 2.88
N ASP A 61 -18.17 13.40 2.76
CA ASP A 61 -18.32 11.99 2.41
C ASP A 61 -17.71 11.66 1.04
N ALA A 62 -17.97 12.51 0.04
CA ALA A 62 -17.37 12.37 -1.28
C ALA A 62 -15.83 12.54 -1.28
N ALA A 63 -15.31 13.50 -0.51
CA ALA A 63 -13.87 13.71 -0.34
C ALA A 63 -13.20 12.51 0.35
N HIS A 64 -13.89 11.93 1.35
CA HIS A 64 -13.43 10.74 2.06
C HIS A 64 -13.35 9.51 1.15
N LEU A 65 -14.38 9.28 0.33
CA LEU A 65 -14.39 8.21 -0.67
C LEU A 65 -13.27 8.40 -1.71
N ALA A 66 -13.03 9.63 -2.18
CA ALA A 66 -11.96 9.92 -3.11
C ALA A 66 -10.56 9.68 -2.51
N PHE A 67 -10.38 9.97 -1.22
CA PHE A 67 -9.14 9.66 -0.50
C PHE A 67 -8.92 8.15 -0.38
N MET A 68 -9.94 7.37 -0.02
CA MET A 68 -9.85 5.91 0.05
C MET A 68 -9.50 5.29 -1.31
N ASP A 69 -10.09 5.78 -2.41
CA ASP A 69 -9.76 5.31 -3.77
C ASP A 69 -8.29 5.58 -4.13
N ARG A 70 -7.79 6.80 -3.86
CA ARG A 70 -6.38 7.16 -4.07
C ARG A 70 -5.44 6.27 -3.25
N LEU A 71 -5.75 6.01 -1.98
CA LEU A 71 -4.99 5.10 -1.13
C LEU A 71 -4.99 3.67 -1.67
N GLN A 72 -6.10 3.20 -2.23
CA GLN A 72 -6.19 1.87 -2.81
C GLN A 72 -5.34 1.73 -4.08
N VAL A 73 -5.38 2.73 -4.97
CA VAL A 73 -4.50 2.78 -6.15
C VAL A 73 -3.03 2.75 -5.74
N LEU A 74 -2.65 3.55 -4.75
CA LEU A 74 -1.28 3.56 -4.23
C LEU A 74 -0.88 2.19 -3.68
N ARG A 75 -1.76 1.54 -2.89
CA ARG A 75 -1.51 0.19 -2.37
C ARG A 75 -1.26 -0.81 -3.49
N ILE A 76 -2.01 -0.75 -4.60
CA ILE A 76 -1.79 -1.60 -5.77
C ILE A 76 -0.40 -1.36 -6.38
N VAL A 77 0.00 -0.09 -6.54
CA VAL A 77 1.33 0.27 -7.06
C VAL A 77 2.44 -0.29 -6.17
N VAL A 78 2.34 -0.13 -4.85
CA VAL A 78 3.31 -0.68 -3.88
C VAL A 78 3.40 -2.20 -4.01
N VAL A 79 2.26 -2.90 -4.14
CA VAL A 79 2.25 -4.37 -4.34
C VAL A 79 2.97 -4.77 -5.61
N VAL A 80 2.79 -4.03 -6.72
CA VAL A 80 3.53 -4.28 -7.96
C VAL A 80 5.03 -4.11 -7.73
N LEU A 81 5.45 -3.07 -7.00
CA LEU A 81 6.86 -2.85 -6.65
C LEU A 81 7.44 -3.98 -5.77
N ILE A 82 6.66 -4.52 -4.83
CA ILE A 82 7.05 -5.72 -4.05
C ILE A 82 7.36 -6.89 -5.00
N VAL A 83 6.47 -7.16 -5.96
CA VAL A 83 6.63 -8.27 -6.91
C VAL A 83 7.87 -8.07 -7.77
N LEU A 84 8.11 -6.86 -8.27
CA LEU A 84 9.33 -6.53 -9.01
C LEU A 84 10.58 -6.72 -8.14
N ALA A 85 10.60 -6.17 -6.93
CA ALA A 85 11.73 -6.29 -6.00
C ALA A 85 12.04 -7.76 -5.66
N ALA A 86 11.00 -8.57 -5.42
CA ALA A 86 11.12 -10.01 -5.20
C ALA A 86 11.70 -10.74 -6.43
N ALA A 87 11.24 -10.39 -7.64
CA ALA A 87 11.77 -10.94 -8.89
C ALA A 87 13.25 -10.62 -9.09
N PHE A 88 13.68 -9.40 -8.73
CA PHE A 88 15.08 -8.98 -8.76
C PHE A 88 15.92 -9.46 -7.57
N ARG A 89 15.34 -10.27 -6.65
CA ARG A 89 15.98 -10.74 -5.39
C ARG A 89 16.52 -9.61 -4.51
N ALA A 90 15.91 -8.44 -4.61
CA ALA A 90 16.20 -7.26 -3.82
C ALA A 90 15.35 -7.36 -2.53
N ARG A 91 15.93 -8.03 -1.53
CA ARG A 91 15.18 -8.54 -0.37
C ARG A 91 14.76 -7.40 0.55
N TRP A 92 15.59 -6.37 0.64
CA TRP A 92 15.35 -5.24 1.54
C TRP A 92 14.34 -4.27 0.95
N THR A 93 14.42 -3.98 -0.35
CA THR A 93 13.34 -3.27 -1.07
C THR A 93 12.01 -4.01 -0.94
N ALA A 94 11.98 -5.33 -1.14
CA ALA A 94 10.75 -6.11 -1.00
C ALA A 94 10.16 -6.03 0.43
N ILE A 95 10.98 -6.15 1.47
CA ILE A 95 10.53 -6.01 2.87
C ILE A 95 10.01 -4.59 3.14
N ALA A 96 10.70 -3.55 2.66
CA ALA A 96 10.28 -2.17 2.87
C ALA A 96 8.90 -1.89 2.26
N HIS A 97 8.69 -2.31 1.00
CA HIS A 97 7.39 -2.13 0.35
C HIS A 97 6.31 -3.03 0.97
N LEU A 98 6.65 -4.22 1.48
CA LEU A 98 5.71 -5.06 2.22
C LEU A 98 5.21 -4.35 3.48
N LEU A 99 6.12 -3.70 4.22
CA LEU A 99 5.73 -2.90 5.39
C LEU A 99 4.81 -1.75 5.02
N ILE A 100 5.11 -1.03 3.93
CA ILE A 100 4.23 0.04 3.43
C ILE A 100 2.86 -0.50 3.00
N ALA A 101 2.83 -1.62 2.27
CA ALA A 101 1.56 -2.22 1.83
C ALA A 101 0.69 -2.67 3.01
N LEU A 102 1.30 -3.17 4.09
CA LEU A 102 0.61 -3.48 5.34
C LEU A 102 0.08 -2.21 6.02
N LEU A 103 0.89 -1.15 6.07
CA LEU A 103 0.52 0.14 6.66
C LEU A 103 -0.67 0.77 5.91
N LEU A 104 -0.58 0.87 4.58
CA LEU A 104 -1.67 1.37 3.72
C LEU A 104 -2.93 0.50 3.85
N GLY A 105 -2.77 -0.82 3.94
CA GLY A 105 -3.88 -1.73 4.16
C GLY A 105 -4.55 -1.53 5.52
N GLY A 106 -3.77 -1.26 6.57
CA GLY A 106 -4.28 -0.96 7.91
C GLY A 106 -5.04 0.37 7.97
N VAL A 107 -4.51 1.42 7.32
CA VAL A 107 -5.19 2.72 7.22
C VAL A 107 -6.51 2.56 6.48
N LEU A 108 -6.51 1.92 5.30
CA LEU A 108 -7.73 1.66 4.54
C LEU A 108 -8.78 0.89 5.36
N ALA A 109 -8.36 -0.14 6.10
CA ALA A 109 -9.27 -0.92 6.94
C ALA A 109 -9.86 -0.08 8.09
N ALA A 110 -9.06 0.82 8.68
CA ALA A 110 -9.53 1.71 9.74
C ALA A 110 -10.54 2.72 9.21
N GLU A 111 -10.24 3.39 8.10
CA GLU A 111 -11.16 4.35 7.46
C GLU A 111 -12.45 3.66 7.02
N GLN A 112 -12.35 2.48 6.41
CA GLN A 112 -13.53 1.72 6.00
C GLN A 112 -14.37 1.29 7.20
N HIS A 113 -13.74 0.91 8.31
CA HIS A 113 -14.47 0.57 9.54
C HIS A 113 -15.19 1.78 10.13
N ASP A 114 -14.57 2.96 10.13
CA ASP A 114 -15.17 4.19 10.65
C ASP A 114 -16.31 4.68 9.75
N TRP A 115 -16.14 4.55 8.43
CA TRP A 115 -17.19 4.77 7.45
C TRP A 115 -18.40 3.86 7.70
N GLU A 116 -18.20 2.55 7.82
CA GLU A 116 -19.27 1.60 8.11
C GLU A 116 -19.96 1.89 9.44
N ARG A 117 -19.21 2.32 10.46
CA ARG A 117 -19.78 2.67 11.77
C ARG A 117 -20.65 3.92 11.70
N SER A 118 -20.17 4.97 11.05
CA SER A 118 -20.88 6.26 10.90
C SER A 118 -22.09 6.19 9.96
N HIS A 119 -22.04 5.29 8.96
CA HIS A 119 -23.09 5.10 7.95
C HIS A 119 -23.91 3.82 8.16
N SER A 120 -23.70 3.11 9.26
CA SER A 120 -24.61 2.05 9.67
C SER A 120 -25.98 2.67 9.95
N THR A 121 -26.96 2.38 9.10
CA THR A 121 -28.36 2.72 9.41
C THR A 121 -28.65 2.17 10.80
N PRO A 122 -29.21 2.96 11.74
CA PRO A 122 -29.54 2.45 13.06
C PRO A 122 -30.39 1.21 12.83
N GLY A 123 -29.78 0.05 13.11
CA GLY A 123 -30.42 -1.22 12.86
C GLY A 123 -31.75 -1.15 13.56
N CYS A 124 -32.84 -1.32 12.82
CA CYS A 124 -34.15 -1.48 13.42
C CYS A 124 -34.01 -2.70 14.33
N VAL A 125 -33.71 -2.45 15.61
CA VAL A 125 -33.53 -3.49 16.60
C VAL A 125 -34.93 -4.06 16.73
N ARG A 126 -35.11 -5.27 16.20
CA ARG A 126 -36.37 -6.02 16.09
C ARG A 126 -36.98 -6.38 17.45
N TYR A 127 -36.63 -5.66 18.52
CA TYR A 127 -37.15 -5.77 19.87
C TYR A 127 -38.14 -4.66 20.25
N SER A 128 -38.26 -3.59 19.47
CA SER A 128 -39.39 -2.66 19.58
C SER A 128 -40.23 -2.78 18.32
N ALA A 129 -41.26 -3.61 18.40
CA ALA A 129 -42.38 -3.52 17.47
C ALA A 129 -42.97 -2.10 17.61
N ASN A 130 -42.65 -1.24 16.63
CA ASN A 130 -43.37 -0.04 16.19
C ASN A 130 -42.46 0.73 15.23
N CYS A 131 -42.32 0.19 14.02
CA CYS A 131 -42.12 0.99 12.82
C CYS A 131 -43.33 0.76 11.93
#